data_AF-A0A024QAH7-F1
#
_entry.id   AF-A0A024QAH7-F1
#
_cell.length_a   1.000
_cell.length_b   1.000
_cell.length_c   1.000
_cell.angle_alpha   90.00
_cell.angle_beta   90.00
_cell.angle_gamma   90.00
#
_symmetry.space_group_name_H-M   'P 1'
#
loop_
_entity.id
_entity.type
_entity.pdbx_description
1 polymer ?
#
loop_
_entity_poly.entity_id
_entity_poly.type
_entity_poly.pdbx_seq_one_letter_code
_entity_poly.pdbx_strand_id
1 'polypeptide(L)' 'MAHVRKDSSRPTTTISWDKDLLTKVDDYRFEKRKDNRSMAINELAAYGLKYVELVEKQRAKKLAKA' A
#
# COMPACT_ATOMS: atom_id res chain seq x y z
N MET A 1 -6.62 26.74 2.55
CA MET A 1 -8.03 26.36 2.30
C MET A 1 -8.05 24.95 1.72
N ALA A 2 -8.53 23.96 2.49
CA ALA A 2 -8.70 22.60 1.99
C ALA A 2 -10.04 22.53 1.24
N HIS A 3 -10.00 22.41 -0.09
CA HIS A 3 -11.18 22.07 -0.87
C HIS A 3 -11.57 20.62 -0.54
N VAL A 4 -12.45 20.44 0.44
CA VAL A 4 -13.06 19.13 0.72
C VAL A 4 -14.03 18.84 -0.42
N ARG A 5 -13.55 18.09 -1.42
CA ARG A 5 -14.39 17.59 -2.50
C ARG A 5 -15.27 16.48 -1.92
N LYS A 6 -16.59 16.69 -1.97
CA LYS A 6 -17.64 15.81 -1.41
C LYS A 6 -17.42 14.33 -1.76
N ASP A 7 -17.01 14.06 -3.01
CA ASP A 7 -16.73 12.72 -3.52
C ASP A 7 -15.41 12.75 -4.29
N SER A 8 -14.27 12.84 -3.59
CA SER A 8 -12.97 12.73 -4.25
C SER A 8 -12.72 11.27 -4.64
N SER A 9 -12.88 10.93 -5.91
CA SER A 9 -12.57 9.60 -6.44
C SER A 9 -11.08 9.25 -6.35
N ARG A 10 -10.22 10.22 -6.03
CA ARG A 10 -8.76 10.06 -5.87
C ARG A 10 -8.25 11.00 -4.76
N PRO A 11 -8.47 10.68 -3.47
CA PRO A 11 -7.97 11.50 -2.37
C PRO A 11 -6.44 11.55 -2.42
N THR A 12 -5.88 12.74 -2.18
CA THR A 12 -4.44 12.94 -2.07
C THR A 12 -4.07 13.18 -0.61
N THR A 13 -2.98 12.58 -0.18
CA THR A 13 -2.42 12.79 1.16
C THR A 13 -0.91 12.96 1.04
N THR A 14 -0.34 13.69 2.00
CA THR A 14 1.11 13.81 2.14
C THR A 14 1.50 13.08 3.41
N ILE A 15 2.47 12.18 3.30
CA ILE A 15 2.95 11.35 4.40
C ILE A 15 4.47 11.39 4.44
N SER A 16 5.04 11.35 5.64
CA SER A 16 6.49 11.25 5.84
C SER A 16 6.90 9.79 5.81
N TRP A 17 7.97 9.47 5.08
CA TRP A 17 8.50 8.12 4.95
C TRP A 17 9.92 8.04 5.50
N ASP A 18 10.27 6.88 6.05
CA ASP A 18 11.67 6.53 6.26
C ASP A 18 12.39 6.50 4.91
N LYS A 19 13.62 7.04 4.91
CA LYS A 19 14.41 7.21 3.68
C LYS A 19 14.61 5.88 2.95
N ASP A 20 14.99 4.84 3.67
CA ASP A 20 15.29 3.52 3.08
C ASP A 20 14.05 2.85 2.50
N LEU A 21 12.88 3.06 3.13
CA LEU A 21 11.63 2.52 2.64
C LEU A 21 11.17 3.25 1.37
N LEU A 22 11.33 4.58 1.32
CA LEU A 22 11.04 5.36 0.13
C LEU A 22 11.92 4.94 -1.05
N THR A 23 13.22 4.69 -0.82
CA THR A 23 14.13 4.17 -1.86
C THR A 23 13.64 2.85 -2.43
N LYS A 24 13.23 1.90 -1.58
CA LYS A 24 12.68 0.60 -2.04
C LYS A 24 11.42 0.76 -2.88
N VAL A 25 10.55 1.71 -2.54
CA VAL A 25 9.35 2.02 -3.32
C VAL A 25 9.72 2.58 -4.70
N ASP A 26 10.73 3.44 -4.75
CA ASP A 26 11.23 3.99 -6.01
C ASP A 26 11.92 2.91 -6.86
N ASP A 27 12.70 2.01 -6.27
CA ASP A 27 13.29 0.85 -6.98
C ASP A 27 12.19 -0.03 -7.58
N TYR A 28 11.17 -0.39 -6.78
CA TYR A 28 10.01 -1.15 -7.26
C TYR A 28 9.31 -0.46 -8.45
N ARG A 29 9.15 0.86 -8.38
CA ARG A 29 8.56 1.65 -9.45
C ARG A 29 9.36 1.49 -10.74
N PHE A 30 10.69 1.58 -10.69
CA PHE A 30 11.54 1.44 -11.87
C PHE A 30 11.56 0.00 -12.41
N GLU A 31 11.71 -0.99 -11.53
CA GLU A 31 11.69 -2.41 -11.90
C GLU A 31 10.39 -2.82 -12.59
N LYS A 32 9.25 -2.36 -12.07
CA LYS A 32 7.92 -2.67 -12.63
C LYS A 32 7.43 -1.64 -13.64
N ARG A 33 8.30 -0.73 -14.08
CA ARG A 33 8.05 0.32 -15.09
C ARG A 33 6.75 1.09 -14.82
N LYS A 34 6.56 1.53 -13.58
CA LYS A 34 5.40 2.33 -13.18
C LYS A 34 5.67 3.80 -13.47
N ASP A 35 4.69 4.48 -14.06
CA ASP A 35 4.84 5.86 -14.50
C ASP A 35 5.17 6.82 -13.35
N ASN A 36 4.55 6.62 -12.19
CA ASN A 36 4.73 7.48 -11.01
C ASN A 36 4.72 6.70 -9.69
N ARG A 37 5.19 7.38 -8.64
CA ARG A 37 5.28 6.81 -7.29
C ARG A 37 3.92 6.44 -6.72
N SER A 38 2.87 7.22 -6.99
CA SER A 38 1.52 6.93 -6.48
C SER A 38 0.99 5.58 -7.00
N MET A 39 1.26 5.22 -8.25
CA MET A 39 0.90 3.91 -8.79
C MET A 39 1.65 2.78 -8.09
N ALA A 40 2.96 2.94 -7.88
CA ALA A 40 3.77 1.97 -7.15
C ALA A 40 3.28 1.78 -5.71
N ILE A 41 3.02 2.87 -4.99
CA ILE A 41 2.50 2.84 -3.62
C ILE A 41 1.13 2.15 -3.56
N ASN A 42 0.20 2.48 -4.46
CA ASN A 42 -1.13 1.88 -4.45
C ASN A 42 -1.07 0.36 -4.66
N GLU A 43 -0.20 -0.11 -5.54
CA GLU A 43 -0.04 -1.54 -5.83
C GLU A 43 0.60 -2.28 -4.64
N LEU A 44 1.68 -1.72 -4.08
CA LEU A 44 2.33 -2.26 -2.89
C LEU A 44 1.38 -2.30 -1.69
N ALA A 45 0.57 -1.25 -1.49
CA ALA A 45 -0.43 -1.21 -0.42
C ALA A 45 -1.51 -2.28 -0.61
N ALA A 46 -2.03 -2.45 -1.83
CA ALA A 46 -3.02 -3.48 -2.12
C ALA A 46 -2.47 -4.90 -1.87
N TYR A 47 -1.21 -5.15 -2.25
CA TYR A 47 -0.54 -6.43 -1.97
C TYR A 47 -0.31 -6.65 -0.47
N GLY A 48 0.13 -5.62 0.26
CA GLY A 48 0.31 -5.67 1.70
C GLY A 48 -0.98 -6.02 2.43
N LEU A 49 -2.09 -5.36 2.11
CA LEU A 49 -3.39 -5.64 2.73
C LEU A 49 -3.87 -7.06 2.45
N LYS A 50 -3.77 -7.54 1.20
CA LYS A 50 -4.11 -8.92 0.84
C LYS A 50 -3.24 -9.94 1.59
N TYR A 51 -1.96 -9.65 1.76
CA TYR A 51 -1.05 -10.51 2.52
C TYR A 51 -1.46 -10.59 3.99
N VAL A 52 -1.79 -9.46 4.62
CA VAL A 52 -2.28 -9.42 6.01
C VAL A 52 -3.54 -10.28 6.15
N GLU A 53 -4.53 -10.13 5.27
CA GLU A 53 -5.75 -10.96 5.29
C GLU A 53 -5.46 -12.46 5.18
N LEU A 54 -4.51 -12.85 4.33
CA LEU A 54 -4.12 -14.25 4.16
C LEU A 54 -3.43 -14.80 5.42
N VAL A 55 -2.54 -14.01 6.04
CA VAL A 55 -1.86 -14.39 7.28
C VAL A 55 -2.86 -14.54 8.42
N GLU A 56 -3.81 -13.62 8.56
CA GLU A 56 -4.87 -13.71 9.56
C GLU A 56 -5.76 -14.94 9.37
N LYS A 57 -6.18 -15.22 8.13
CA LYS A 57 -6.93 -16.45 7.80
C LYS A 57 -6.15 -17.71 8.14
N GLN A 58 -4.83 -17.74 7.88
CA GLN A 58 -3.99 -18.87 8.25
C GLN A 58 -3.86 -19.03 9.77
N ARG A 59 -3.69 -17.93 10.51
CA ARG A 59 -3.65 -17.95 11.98
C ARG A 59 -4.96 -18.50 12.56
N ALA A 60 -6.10 -18.02 12.08
CA ALA A 60 -7.41 -18.49 12.51
C ALA A 60 -7.61 -19.99 12.24
N LYS A 61 -7.18 -20.49 11.07
CA LYS A 61 -7.23 -21.93 10.75
C LYS A 61 -6.34 -22.77 11.67
N LYS A 62 -5.16 -22.28 12.06
CA LYS A 62 -4.28 -22.98 13.01
C LYS A 62 -4.88 -23.03 14.41
N LEU A 63 -5.47 -21.93 14.88
CA LEU A 63 -6.17 -21.85 16.17
C LEU A 63 -7.41 -22.76 16.22
N ALA A 64 -8.17 -22.87 15.13
CA ALA A 64 -9.34 -23.76 15.06
C ALA A 64 -8.98 -25.25 14.96
N LYS A 65 -7.72 -25.58 14.67
CA LYS A 65 -7.22 -26.96 14.54
C LYS A 65 -6.44 -27.43 15.79
N ALA A 66 -6.06 -26.49 16.66
CA ALA A 66 -5.44 -26.77 17.96
C ALA A 66 -6.52 -27.00 19.02
#